data_AF-A0A7L2Y054-F1
#
_entry.id   AF-A0A7L2Y054-F1
#
_cell.length_a   1.000
_cell.length_b   1.000
_cell.length_c   1.000
_cell.angle_alpha   90.00
_cell.angle_beta   90.00
_cell.angle_gamma   90.00
#
_symmetry.space_group_name_H-M   'P 1'
#
loop_
_entity.id
_entity.type
_entity.pdbx_description
1 polymer ?
#
loop_
_entity_poly.entity_id
_entity_poly.type
_entity_poly.pdbx_seq_one_letter_code
_entity_poly.pdbx_strand_id
1 'polypeptide(L)'
;GPDFGYVARQAPEGASRLDYFGNLEVSPPVTVRGKEYPLGRILIGSSFPRLGGRRVARAVRDFLLAQKVQAPVELFSDWLQVGHVDEFLTFVPAPDRKGFRLLLASPSACYQLLKEKQEEGFGDATMFQASGIPAGLEKVPKPTINEILANEELRRFNSYAQSCISWNRDILRRSLGLAEQDILDIPQLFQGDLASGAVAFFPDMV
;
A
#
# COMPACT_ATOMS: atom_id res chain seq x y z
N GLY A 1 -30.00 10.21 7.45
CA GLY A 1 -30.71 11.50 7.64
C GLY A 1 -31.36 11.91 6.33
N PRO A 2 -31.87 13.14 6.20
CA PRO A 2 -32.23 13.70 4.89
C PRO A 2 -31.03 13.61 3.94
N ASP A 3 -31.22 13.03 2.75
CA ASP A 3 -30.23 12.84 1.68
C ASP A 3 -28.91 12.14 2.09
N PHE A 4 -28.90 11.42 3.21
CA PHE A 4 -27.74 10.67 3.69
C PHE A 4 -28.16 9.26 4.12
N GLY A 5 -27.93 8.30 3.22
CA GLY A 5 -28.22 6.89 3.44
C GLY A 5 -27.24 6.24 4.42
N TYR A 6 -27.65 5.14 5.03
CA TYR A 6 -26.80 4.31 5.88
C TYR A 6 -26.94 2.85 5.45
N VAL A 7 -25.81 2.16 5.33
CA VAL A 7 -25.78 0.73 5.06
C VAL A 7 -24.68 0.08 5.89
N ALA A 8 -24.97 -1.08 6.44
CA ALA A 8 -24.01 -1.91 7.14
C ALA A 8 -24.21 -3.37 6.77
N ARG A 9 -23.14 -4.15 6.88
CA ARG A 9 -23.17 -5.61 6.85
C ARG A 9 -22.54 -6.10 8.13
N GLN A 10 -23.31 -6.83 8.93
CA GLN A 10 -22.77 -7.44 10.15
C GLN A 10 -21.91 -8.64 9.75
N ALA A 11 -20.74 -8.73 10.37
CA ALA A 11 -19.83 -9.86 10.27
C ALA A 11 -19.76 -10.54 11.66
N PRO A 12 -20.75 -11.41 11.99
CA PRO A 12 -20.83 -12.02 13.31
C PRO A 12 -19.65 -12.96 13.64
N GLU A 13 -18.95 -13.47 12.63
CA GLU A 13 -17.71 -14.24 12.78
C GLU A 13 -16.64 -13.76 11.79
N GLY A 14 -15.38 -13.74 12.23
CA GLY A 14 -14.23 -13.51 11.35
C GLY A 14 -13.89 -12.05 11.05
N ALA A 15 -14.45 -11.09 11.80
CA ALA A 15 -14.04 -9.68 11.69
C ALA A 15 -12.55 -9.54 12.06
N SER A 16 -11.81 -8.84 11.22
CA SER A 16 -10.38 -8.60 11.37
C SER A 16 -10.04 -7.15 11.03
N ARG A 17 -8.77 -6.77 11.18
CA ARG A 17 -8.31 -5.45 10.74
C ARG A 17 -8.58 -5.20 9.25
N LEU A 18 -8.66 -6.25 8.43
CA LEU A 18 -8.99 -6.12 7.00
C LEU A 18 -10.43 -5.66 6.74
N ASP A 19 -11.32 -5.70 7.74
CA ASP A 19 -12.70 -5.20 7.60
C ASP A 19 -12.82 -3.68 7.81
N TYR A 20 -11.74 -3.02 8.24
CA TYR A 20 -11.69 -1.55 8.29
C TYR A 20 -11.54 -0.98 6.89
N PHE A 21 -12.14 0.20 6.66
CA PHE A 21 -12.31 0.74 5.31
C PHE A 21 -11.06 1.41 4.70
N GLY A 22 -9.94 1.50 5.41
CA GLY A 22 -8.63 1.71 4.76
C GLY A 22 -8.24 0.54 3.85
N ASN A 23 -8.85 -0.64 4.07
CA ASN A 23 -8.72 -1.80 3.20
C ASN A 23 -9.78 -1.87 2.08
N LEU A 24 -10.53 -0.79 1.83
CA LEU A 24 -11.58 -0.72 0.82
C LEU A 24 -11.43 0.57 0.00
N GLU A 25 -10.81 0.43 -1.16
CA GLU A 25 -10.51 1.54 -2.07
C GLU A 25 -11.21 1.36 -3.43
N VAL A 26 -11.10 2.36 -4.30
CA VAL A 26 -11.62 2.28 -5.67
C VAL A 26 -10.67 2.93 -6.66
N SER A 27 -10.45 2.25 -7.79
CA SER A 27 -9.68 2.83 -8.89
C SER A 27 -10.45 3.95 -9.59
N PRO A 28 -9.75 4.85 -10.31
CA PRO A 28 -10.39 5.67 -11.34
C PRO A 28 -11.03 4.82 -12.46
N PRO A 29 -11.81 5.44 -13.36
CA PRO A 29 -12.35 4.77 -14.55
C PRO A 29 -11.23 4.17 -15.42
N VAL A 30 -11.43 2.93 -15.88
CA VAL A 30 -10.43 2.22 -16.68
C VAL A 30 -11.06 1.39 -17.80
N THR A 31 -10.28 1.12 -18.84
CA THR A 31 -10.62 0.14 -19.87
C THR A 31 -9.59 -0.98 -19.86
N VAL A 32 -10.07 -2.22 -19.78
CA VAL A 32 -9.24 -3.42 -19.64
C VAL A 32 -9.60 -4.40 -20.75
N ARG A 33 -8.69 -4.60 -21.70
CA ARG A 33 -8.87 -5.53 -22.84
C ARG A 33 -10.22 -5.34 -23.57
N GLY A 34 -10.59 -4.08 -23.82
CA GLY A 34 -11.83 -3.71 -24.51
C GLY A 34 -13.08 -3.67 -23.62
N LYS A 35 -12.99 -4.03 -22.33
CA LYS A 35 -14.08 -3.87 -21.37
C LYS A 35 -13.92 -2.57 -20.58
N GLU A 36 -14.96 -1.74 -20.61
CA GLU A 36 -15.00 -0.49 -19.86
C GLU A 36 -15.48 -0.70 -18.42
N TYR A 37 -14.86 0.04 -17.51
CA TYR A 37 -15.24 0.19 -16.10
C TYR A 37 -15.40 1.68 -15.81
N PRO A 38 -16.55 2.29 -16.19
CA PRO A 38 -16.74 3.74 -16.14
C PRO A 38 -16.79 4.29 -14.70
N LEU A 39 -17.08 3.44 -13.71
CA LEU A 39 -17.07 3.78 -12.28
C LEU A 39 -15.82 3.25 -11.56
N GLY A 40 -14.80 2.84 -12.32
CA GLY A 40 -13.63 2.18 -11.80
C GLY A 40 -13.91 0.79 -11.26
N ARG A 41 -12.97 0.28 -10.46
CA ARG A 41 -13.06 -1.04 -9.82
C ARG A 41 -12.71 -0.93 -8.35
N ILE A 42 -13.51 -1.57 -7.50
CA ILE A 42 -13.23 -1.71 -6.07
C ILE A 42 -11.93 -2.50 -5.88
N LEU A 43 -11.09 -2.05 -4.97
CA LEU A 43 -9.85 -2.71 -4.54
C LEU A 43 -9.99 -3.08 -3.07
N ILE A 44 -9.79 -4.35 -2.74
CA ILE A 44 -9.85 -4.85 -1.36
C ILE A 44 -8.65 -5.71 -1.06
N GLY A 45 -8.02 -5.51 0.09
CA GLY A 45 -6.88 -6.34 0.51
C GLY A 45 -7.32 -7.69 1.08
N SER A 46 -6.48 -8.70 0.85
CA SER A 46 -6.72 -10.11 1.13
C SER A 46 -5.38 -10.83 1.37
N SER A 47 -5.47 -12.13 1.66
CA SER A 47 -4.33 -13.05 1.82
C SER A 47 -4.01 -13.83 0.55
N PHE A 48 -2.82 -14.43 0.49
CA PHE A 48 -2.48 -15.32 -0.62
C PHE A 48 -3.45 -16.51 -0.71
N PRO A 49 -3.99 -16.83 -1.91
CA PRO A 49 -4.99 -17.88 -2.06
C PRO A 49 -4.61 -19.26 -1.51
N ARG A 50 -3.32 -19.59 -1.52
CA ARG A 50 -2.80 -20.93 -1.18
C ARG A 50 -2.29 -21.09 0.25
N LEU A 51 -2.06 -20.00 0.99
CA LEU A 51 -1.38 -20.04 2.29
C LEU A 51 -2.35 -19.91 3.48
N GLY A 52 -3.64 -19.68 3.22
CA GLY A 52 -4.53 -19.17 4.25
C GLY A 52 -4.10 -17.75 4.66
N GLY A 53 -4.83 -17.13 5.59
CA GLY A 53 -4.53 -15.79 6.08
C GLY A 53 -5.79 -14.94 6.25
N ARG A 54 -5.63 -13.70 6.70
CA ARG A 54 -6.76 -12.82 6.98
C ARG A 54 -7.47 -12.45 5.66
N ARG A 55 -8.79 -12.30 5.72
CA ARG A 55 -9.60 -11.82 4.60
C ARG A 55 -10.74 -10.97 5.13
N VAL A 56 -11.20 -10.04 4.30
CA VAL A 56 -12.45 -9.32 4.52
C VAL A 56 -13.59 -10.33 4.74
N ALA A 57 -14.45 -10.05 5.71
CA ALA A 57 -15.61 -10.85 6.04
C ALA A 57 -16.44 -11.14 4.80
N ARG A 58 -16.89 -12.40 4.68
CA ARG A 58 -17.66 -12.85 3.51
C ARG A 58 -18.89 -11.98 3.25
N ALA A 59 -19.60 -11.57 4.30
CA ALA A 59 -20.79 -10.71 4.18
C ALA A 59 -20.50 -9.37 3.49
N VAL A 60 -19.33 -8.78 3.73
CA VAL A 60 -18.89 -7.53 3.09
C VAL A 60 -18.48 -7.80 1.65
N ARG A 61 -17.70 -8.86 1.38
CA ARG A 61 -17.30 -9.23 0.00
C ARG A 61 -18.50 -9.54 -0.89
N ASP A 62 -19.44 -10.35 -0.39
CA ASP A 62 -20.66 -10.72 -1.12
C ASP A 62 -21.52 -9.46 -1.39
N PHE A 63 -21.57 -8.52 -0.44
CA PHE A 63 -22.23 -7.24 -0.64
C PHE A 63 -21.59 -6.41 -1.76
N LEU A 64 -20.26 -6.24 -1.75
CA LEU A 64 -19.55 -5.48 -2.77
C LEU A 64 -19.69 -6.11 -4.16
N LEU A 65 -19.58 -7.44 -4.25
CA LEU A 65 -19.78 -8.20 -5.49
C LEU A 65 -21.21 -8.03 -6.03
N ALA A 66 -22.22 -8.04 -5.16
CA ALA A 66 -23.62 -7.88 -5.54
C ALA A 66 -23.96 -6.50 -6.14
N GLN A 67 -23.11 -5.49 -5.95
CA GLN A 67 -23.32 -4.16 -6.56
C GLN A 67 -23.02 -4.15 -8.07
N LYS A 68 -22.22 -5.12 -8.56
CA LYS A 68 -21.88 -5.38 -9.97
C LYS A 68 -21.08 -4.30 -10.71
N VAL A 69 -21.40 -3.03 -10.50
CA VAL A 69 -20.94 -1.91 -11.35
C VAL A 69 -19.47 -1.53 -11.18
N GLN A 70 -18.84 -1.95 -10.07
CA GLN A 70 -17.42 -1.68 -9.77
C GLN A 70 -16.61 -2.98 -9.56
N ALA A 71 -17.07 -4.10 -10.12
CA ALA A 71 -16.42 -5.42 -10.18
C ALA A 71 -15.09 -5.56 -9.36
N PRO A 72 -15.16 -5.91 -8.06
CA PRO A 72 -14.01 -5.90 -7.15
C PRO A 72 -12.77 -6.67 -7.61
N VAL A 73 -11.61 -6.25 -7.13
CA VAL A 73 -10.30 -6.90 -7.29
C VAL A 73 -9.70 -7.11 -5.90
N GLU A 74 -9.32 -8.36 -5.59
CA GLU A 74 -8.58 -8.66 -4.37
C GLU A 74 -7.07 -8.42 -4.58
N LEU A 75 -6.47 -7.66 -3.68
CA LEU A 75 -5.04 -7.37 -3.59
C LEU A 75 -4.42 -8.13 -2.41
N PHE A 76 -3.10 -8.28 -2.40
CA PHE A 76 -2.37 -8.89 -1.32
C PHE A 76 -1.91 -7.83 -0.30
N SER A 77 -2.63 -7.68 0.79
CA SER A 77 -2.31 -6.74 1.89
C SER A 77 -1.93 -7.45 3.19
N ASP A 78 -2.16 -8.77 3.29
CA ASP A 78 -1.95 -9.54 4.53
C ASP A 78 -0.47 -9.60 5.00
N TRP A 79 0.47 -9.11 4.19
CA TRP A 79 1.88 -8.90 4.57
C TRP A 79 2.09 -7.70 5.50
N LEU A 80 1.13 -6.77 5.56
CA LEU A 80 1.12 -5.63 6.48
C LEU A 80 0.48 -6.01 7.82
N GLN A 81 0.96 -5.42 8.90
CA GLN A 81 0.43 -5.68 10.25
C GLN A 81 -1.03 -5.18 10.39
N VAL A 82 -1.34 -4.01 9.84
CA VAL A 82 -2.70 -3.49 9.80
C VAL A 82 -3.47 -4.18 8.67
N GLY A 83 -2.87 -4.28 7.49
CA GLY A 83 -3.35 -5.15 6.41
C GLY A 83 -4.23 -4.42 5.40
N HIS A 84 -4.04 -3.11 5.24
CA HIS A 84 -4.86 -2.26 4.40
C HIS A 84 -4.17 -2.00 3.06
N VAL A 85 -4.96 -1.55 2.08
CA VAL A 85 -4.43 -1.23 0.74
C VAL A 85 -3.94 0.20 0.65
N ASP A 86 -4.56 1.12 1.40
CA ASP A 86 -4.13 2.52 1.52
C ASP A 86 -2.69 2.66 2.05
N GLU A 87 -2.20 1.69 2.84
CA GLU A 87 -0.81 1.60 3.31
C GLU A 87 0.24 1.38 2.20
N PHE A 88 -0.14 1.14 0.94
CA PHE A 88 0.86 0.93 -0.11
C PHE A 88 0.45 1.37 -1.51
N LEU A 89 -0.80 1.81 -1.70
CA LEU A 89 -1.23 2.41 -2.96
C LEU A 89 -2.18 3.60 -2.77
N THR A 90 -2.11 4.54 -3.70
CA THR A 90 -3.11 5.60 -3.87
C THR A 90 -3.23 5.99 -5.34
N PHE A 91 -4.24 6.79 -5.67
CA PHE A 91 -4.39 7.39 -6.99
C PHE A 91 -4.39 8.91 -6.91
N VAL A 92 -3.69 9.55 -7.84
CA VAL A 92 -3.69 11.00 -8.00
C VAL A 92 -4.11 11.39 -9.42
N PRO A 93 -4.84 12.49 -9.62
CA PRO A 93 -5.17 12.98 -10.95
C PRO A 93 -3.90 13.41 -11.70
N ALA A 94 -3.91 13.22 -13.01
CA ALA A 94 -2.83 13.65 -13.90
C ALA A 94 -3.41 14.24 -15.18
N PRO A 95 -2.81 15.29 -15.76
CA PRO A 95 -3.36 15.97 -16.94
C PRO A 95 -3.22 15.16 -18.24
N ASP A 96 -2.51 14.03 -18.21
CA ASP A 96 -2.13 13.23 -19.36
C ASP A 96 -2.54 11.76 -19.22
N ARG A 97 -2.24 10.96 -20.25
CA ARG A 97 -2.48 9.51 -20.28
C ARG A 97 -3.94 9.16 -20.00
N LYS A 98 -4.18 8.43 -18.91
CA LYS A 98 -5.48 7.95 -18.46
C LYS A 98 -6.17 8.95 -17.50
N GLY A 99 -5.61 10.13 -17.30
CA GLY A 99 -6.14 11.13 -16.37
C GLY A 99 -5.71 10.95 -14.92
N PHE A 100 -4.84 9.97 -14.62
CA PHE A 100 -4.37 9.66 -13.28
C PHE A 100 -2.99 8.99 -13.27
N ARG A 101 -2.43 8.84 -12.07
CA ARG A 101 -1.31 7.95 -11.74
C ARG A 101 -1.66 7.07 -10.56
N LEU A 102 -1.20 5.82 -10.61
CA LEU A 102 -1.11 4.94 -9.45
C LEU A 102 0.20 5.23 -8.74
N LEU A 103 0.14 5.62 -7.47
CA LEU A 103 1.32 5.69 -6.61
C LEU A 103 1.46 4.36 -5.87
N LEU A 104 2.67 3.82 -5.82
CA LEU A 104 2.98 2.62 -5.04
C LEU A 104 4.15 2.89 -4.11
N ALA A 105 4.06 2.43 -2.86
CA ALA A 105 5.19 2.41 -1.96
C ALA A 105 6.33 1.59 -2.58
N SER A 106 7.59 2.02 -2.43
CA SER A 106 8.72 1.38 -3.09
C SER A 106 9.98 1.40 -2.21
N PRO A 107 10.24 0.29 -1.51
CA PRO A 107 11.52 0.09 -0.84
C PRO A 107 12.71 0.18 -1.80
N SER A 108 12.61 -0.34 -3.02
CA SER A 108 13.72 -0.25 -3.98
C SER A 108 14.04 1.19 -4.35
N ALA A 109 13.02 2.05 -4.56
CA ALA A 109 13.25 3.46 -4.83
C ALA A 109 13.90 4.19 -3.63
N CYS A 110 13.51 3.83 -2.40
CA CYS A 110 14.11 4.40 -1.20
C CYS A 110 15.58 3.99 -1.04
N TYR A 111 15.90 2.70 -1.19
CA TYR A 111 17.29 2.24 -1.13
C TYR A 111 18.16 2.85 -2.22
N GLN A 112 17.62 3.02 -3.44
CA GLN A 112 18.32 3.71 -4.51
C GLN A 112 18.63 5.17 -4.12
N LEU A 113 17.63 5.93 -3.68
CA LEU A 113 17.80 7.31 -3.24
C LEU A 113 18.84 7.43 -2.12
N LEU A 114 18.75 6.59 -1.09
CA LEU A 114 19.69 6.60 0.04
C LEU A 114 21.12 6.28 -0.42
N LYS A 115 21.29 5.33 -1.34
CA LYS A 115 22.59 4.99 -1.90
C LYS A 115 23.18 6.14 -2.72
N GLU A 116 22.37 6.78 -3.58
CA GLU A 116 22.79 7.97 -4.32
C GLU A 116 23.26 9.08 -3.37
N LYS A 117 22.54 9.32 -2.27
CA LYS A 117 22.94 10.30 -1.24
C LYS A 117 24.19 9.91 -0.47
N GLN A 118 24.41 8.63 -0.20
CA GLN A 118 25.67 8.15 0.36
C GLN A 118 26.85 8.44 -0.58
N GLU A 119 26.70 8.14 -1.88
CA GLU A 119 27.72 8.36 -2.91
C GLU A 119 28.02 9.86 -3.13
N GLU A 120 27.04 10.73 -2.93
CA GLU A 120 27.19 12.20 -2.93
C GLU A 120 27.88 12.75 -1.64
N GLY A 121 28.17 11.90 -0.65
CA GLY A 121 28.85 12.29 0.59
C GLY A 121 27.91 12.63 1.76
N PHE A 122 26.60 12.37 1.64
CA PHE A 122 25.61 12.62 2.69
C PHE A 122 25.34 11.40 3.58
N GLY A 123 26.25 10.42 3.63
CA GLY A 123 26.08 9.19 4.40
C GLY A 123 25.77 9.39 5.89
N ASP A 124 26.27 10.48 6.49
CA ASP A 124 26.06 10.80 7.91
C ASP A 124 24.80 11.63 8.17
N ALA A 125 23.98 11.91 7.15
CA ALA A 125 22.69 12.59 7.32
C ALA A 125 21.74 11.71 8.16
N THR A 126 21.21 12.27 9.24
CA THR A 126 20.34 11.56 10.19
C THR A 126 18.87 11.67 9.82
N MET A 127 18.14 10.54 9.86
CA MET A 127 16.68 10.55 9.81
C MET A 127 16.06 11.07 11.11
N PHE A 128 14.80 11.52 11.03
CA PHE A 128 14.02 12.04 12.17
C PHE A 128 14.68 13.23 12.88
N GLN A 129 15.46 14.01 12.13
CA GLN A 129 16.01 15.27 12.57
C GLN A 129 14.90 16.33 12.55
N ALA A 130 14.40 16.68 13.72
CA ALA A 130 13.38 17.72 13.87
C ALA A 130 13.90 18.86 14.74
N SER A 131 13.74 20.09 14.24
CA SER A 131 13.78 21.32 15.03
C SER A 131 12.38 21.53 15.62
N GLY A 132 12.24 21.53 16.95
CA GLY A 132 10.94 21.77 17.61
C GLY A 132 10.09 20.52 17.88
N ILE A 133 10.73 19.42 18.31
CA ILE A 133 10.07 18.14 18.61
C ILE A 133 8.97 18.32 19.69
N PRO A 134 7.71 17.88 19.45
CA PRO A 134 6.71 17.71 20.50
C PRO A 134 7.20 16.70 21.56
N ALA A 135 7.01 17.00 22.84
CA ALA A 135 7.44 16.13 23.94
C ALA A 135 7.00 14.65 23.71
N GLY A 136 7.97 13.72 23.68
CA GLY A 136 7.71 12.28 23.51
C GLY A 136 8.48 11.60 22.37
N LEU A 137 9.02 12.36 21.41
CA LEU A 137 9.79 11.81 20.27
C LEU A 137 11.33 11.86 20.47
N GLU A 138 11.80 12.26 21.64
CA GLU A 138 13.24 12.32 21.98
C GLU A 138 13.92 10.94 21.98
N LYS A 139 13.12 9.87 22.17
CA LYS A 139 13.58 8.48 22.22
C LYS A 139 13.56 7.78 20.87
N VAL A 140 13.11 8.44 19.80
CA VAL A 140 13.10 7.84 18.46
C VAL A 140 14.56 7.72 17.97
N PRO A 141 15.02 6.52 17.60
CA PRO A 141 16.34 6.34 17.01
C PRO A 141 16.49 7.23 15.78
N LYS A 142 17.66 7.86 15.63
CA LYS A 142 17.98 8.77 14.52
C LYS A 142 19.08 8.18 13.65
N PRO A 143 18.82 7.07 12.95
CA PRO A 143 19.85 6.40 12.17
C PRO A 143 20.30 7.31 11.02
N THR A 144 21.58 7.23 10.71
CA THR A 144 22.18 7.83 9.52
C THR A 144 21.85 7.01 8.26
N ILE A 145 22.03 7.61 7.09
CA ILE A 145 21.96 6.89 5.82
C ILE A 145 22.92 5.68 5.82
N ASN A 146 24.15 5.86 6.31
CA ASN A 146 25.15 4.81 6.45
C ASN A 146 24.64 3.62 7.30
N GLU A 147 24.03 3.90 8.45
CA GLU A 147 23.48 2.86 9.34
C GLU A 147 22.28 2.13 8.71
N ILE A 148 21.38 2.85 8.04
CA ILE A 148 20.23 2.23 7.34
C ILE A 148 20.72 1.31 6.22
N LEU A 149 21.66 1.78 5.40
CA LEU A 149 22.23 0.98 4.33
C LEU A 149 23.01 -0.22 4.89
N ALA A 150 23.76 -0.08 5.99
CA ALA A 150 24.49 -1.19 6.59
C ALA A 150 23.60 -2.23 7.29
N ASN A 151 22.33 -1.92 7.58
CA ASN A 151 21.42 -2.84 8.26
C ASN A 151 20.91 -3.95 7.33
N GLU A 152 21.52 -5.14 7.41
CA GLU A 152 21.17 -6.31 6.59
C GLU A 152 19.78 -6.86 6.87
N GLU A 153 19.31 -6.82 8.12
CA GLU A 153 17.99 -7.32 8.50
C GLU A 153 16.89 -6.45 7.90
N LEU A 154 17.02 -5.12 8.05
CA LEU A 154 16.10 -4.15 7.44
C LEU A 154 16.08 -4.30 5.92
N ARG A 155 17.24 -4.49 5.29
CA ARG A 155 17.36 -4.69 3.84
C ARG A 155 16.68 -5.98 3.39
N ARG A 156 16.88 -7.08 4.13
CA ARG A 156 16.24 -8.37 3.84
C ARG A 156 14.72 -8.26 3.96
N PHE A 157 14.22 -7.61 5.00
CA PHE A 157 12.79 -7.39 5.19
C PHE A 157 12.18 -6.53 4.07
N ASN A 158 12.85 -5.44 3.69
CA ASN A 158 12.38 -4.57 2.62
C ASN A 158 12.46 -5.23 1.23
N SER A 159 13.36 -6.19 1.03
CA SER A 159 13.37 -7.02 -0.19
C SER A 159 12.12 -7.91 -0.27
N TYR A 160 11.66 -8.44 0.87
CA TYR A 160 10.38 -9.14 0.97
C TYR A 160 9.20 -8.19 0.72
N ALA A 161 9.14 -7.04 1.40
CA ALA A 161 8.08 -6.04 1.20
C ALA A 161 7.98 -5.59 -0.27
N GLN A 162 9.12 -5.32 -0.92
CA GLN A 162 9.17 -4.99 -2.34
C GLN A 162 8.59 -6.12 -3.21
N SER A 163 8.84 -7.39 -2.86
CA SER A 163 8.27 -8.54 -3.58
C SER A 163 6.73 -8.60 -3.43
N CYS A 164 6.21 -8.28 -2.24
CA CYS A 164 4.77 -8.18 -2.00
C CYS A 164 4.14 -7.04 -2.82
N ILE A 165 4.80 -5.89 -2.88
CA ILE A 165 4.31 -4.73 -3.64
C ILE A 165 4.39 -5.01 -5.16
N SER A 166 5.48 -5.62 -5.64
CA SER A 166 5.62 -6.03 -7.05
C SER A 166 4.54 -7.03 -7.47
N TRP A 167 4.17 -7.96 -6.59
CA TRP A 167 3.05 -8.86 -6.84
C TRP A 167 1.73 -8.11 -7.04
N ASN A 168 1.45 -7.11 -6.21
CA ASN A 168 0.28 -6.24 -6.35
C ASN A 168 0.36 -5.37 -7.61
N ARG A 169 1.54 -4.84 -7.96
CA ARG A 169 1.77 -4.12 -9.22
C ARG A 169 1.30 -4.94 -10.42
N ASP A 170 1.64 -6.23 -10.45
CA ASP A 170 1.22 -7.13 -11.53
C ASP A 170 -0.29 -7.40 -11.54
N ILE A 171 -0.93 -7.52 -10.36
CA ILE A 171 -2.39 -7.63 -10.27
C ILE A 171 -3.05 -6.36 -10.79
N LEU A 172 -2.61 -5.19 -10.34
CA LEU A 172 -3.16 -3.88 -10.70
C LEU A 172 -3.00 -3.62 -12.20
N ARG A 173 -1.81 -3.85 -12.76
CA ARG A 173 -1.58 -3.72 -14.20
C ARG A 173 -2.51 -4.60 -15.02
N ARG A 174 -2.67 -5.87 -14.66
CA ARG A 174 -3.57 -6.80 -15.38
C ARG A 174 -5.04 -6.44 -15.19
N SER A 175 -5.44 -6.04 -13.98
CA SER A 175 -6.84 -5.86 -13.60
C SER A 175 -7.40 -4.48 -13.92
N LEU A 176 -6.52 -3.48 -14.09
CA LEU A 176 -6.85 -2.09 -14.40
C LEU A 176 -6.28 -1.64 -15.76
N GLY A 177 -5.55 -2.51 -16.46
CA GLY A 177 -4.99 -2.22 -17.78
C GLY A 177 -3.92 -1.13 -17.76
N LEU A 178 -3.10 -1.08 -16.70
CA LEU A 178 -2.06 -0.07 -16.52
C LEU A 178 -0.76 -0.47 -17.21
N ALA A 179 -0.09 0.53 -17.78
CA ALA A 179 1.30 0.45 -18.22
C ALA A 179 2.24 1.02 -17.14
N GLU A 180 3.55 0.75 -17.24
CA GLU A 180 4.54 1.26 -16.28
C GLU A 180 4.51 2.80 -16.17
N GLN A 181 4.26 3.47 -17.29
CA GLN A 181 4.13 4.93 -17.36
C GLN A 181 2.93 5.51 -16.57
N ASP A 182 1.98 4.66 -16.17
CA ASP A 182 0.82 5.05 -15.35
C ASP A 182 1.12 4.91 -13.85
N ILE A 183 2.31 4.41 -13.49
CA ILE A 183 2.70 4.08 -12.11
C ILE A 183 3.89 4.94 -11.70
N LEU A 184 3.84 5.49 -10.49
CA LEU A 184 4.95 6.19 -9.86
C LEU A 184 5.33 5.46 -8.57
N ASP A 185 6.61 5.16 -8.43
CA ASP A 185 7.17 4.53 -7.24
C ASP A 185 7.53 5.62 -6.21
N ILE A 186 6.96 5.52 -5.02
CA ILE A 186 7.17 6.45 -3.90
C ILE A 186 8.20 5.83 -2.94
N PRO A 187 9.35 6.47 -2.69
CA PRO A 187 10.35 5.98 -1.75
C PRO A 187 9.76 5.73 -0.36
N GLN A 188 9.64 4.47 0.06
CA GLN A 188 9.04 4.07 1.33
C GLN A 188 9.79 2.88 1.92
N LEU A 189 10.12 2.92 3.22
CA LEU A 189 10.68 1.77 3.94
C LEU A 189 9.67 1.20 4.94
N PHE A 190 9.81 -0.10 5.17
CA PHE A 190 9.04 -0.85 6.15
C PHE A 190 9.98 -1.51 7.16
N GLN A 191 9.44 -1.83 8.34
CA GLN A 191 10.08 -2.64 9.36
C GLN A 191 9.08 -3.66 9.91
N GLY A 192 9.59 -4.70 10.56
CA GLY A 192 8.78 -5.78 11.11
C GLY A 192 9.41 -7.14 10.83
N ASP A 193 8.60 -8.17 10.99
CA ASP A 193 8.99 -9.56 10.74
C ASP A 193 7.86 -10.32 10.03
N LEU A 194 8.16 -11.52 9.52
CA LEU A 194 7.21 -12.31 8.74
C LEU A 194 6.01 -12.82 9.56
N ALA A 195 6.11 -12.91 10.89
CA ALA A 195 5.03 -13.34 11.76
C ALA A 195 4.10 -12.18 12.16
N SER A 196 4.68 -10.99 12.38
CA SER A 196 3.98 -9.80 12.86
C SER A 196 3.44 -8.90 11.74
N GLY A 197 3.96 -9.06 10.52
CA GLY A 197 3.68 -8.21 9.37
C GLY A 197 4.49 -6.90 9.37
N ALA A 198 4.43 -6.19 8.25
CA ALA A 198 5.12 -4.92 8.05
C ALA A 198 4.38 -3.74 8.70
N VAL A 199 5.16 -2.79 9.23
CA VAL A 199 4.73 -1.43 9.57
C VAL A 199 5.67 -0.44 8.88
N ALA A 200 5.21 0.79 8.69
CA ALA A 200 6.04 1.83 8.08
C ALA A 200 7.28 2.13 8.96
N PHE A 201 8.46 2.25 8.35
CA PHE A 201 9.71 2.61 9.06
C PHE A 201 9.78 4.12 9.34
N PHE A 202 9.29 4.92 8.40
CA PHE A 202 8.97 6.34 8.55
C PHE A 202 7.54 6.58 8.02
N PRO A 203 6.88 7.71 8.34
CA PRO A 203 5.49 7.96 7.94
C PRO A 203 5.24 7.66 6.48
N ASP A 204 4.21 6.86 6.19
CA ASP A 204 3.88 6.49 4.81
C ASP A 204 3.42 7.72 4.02
N MET A 205 3.95 7.88 2.82
CA MET A 205 3.72 9.04 1.96
C MET A 205 2.77 8.76 0.80
N VAL A 206 2.38 7.49 0.63
CA VAL A 206 1.35 7.08 -0.33
C VAL A 206 -0.04 7.45 0.16
#